data_AF-A0A1R3IJK9-F1
#
_entry.id   AF-A0A1R3IJK9-F1
#
_cell.length_a   1.000
_cell.length_b   1.000
_cell.length_c   1.000
_cell.angle_alpha   90.00
_cell.angle_beta   90.00
_cell.angle_gamma   90.00
#
_symmetry.space_group_name_H-M   'P 1'
#
loop_
_entity.id
_entity.type
_entity.pdbx_description
1 polymer ?
#
loop_
_entity_poly.entity_id
_entity_poly.type
_entity_poly.pdbx_seq_one_letter_code
_entity_poly.pdbx_strand_id
1 'polypeptide(L)'
;MATVKTGRSTRATAASKENGPKIEEGLNVFKSDKFDADAYVQSNTSKEISDLEGELSSIRNLLSTQATLIHSLAEGVHIDSLSPKASESPSANGLLNIEDNEPSDLEKWSAEFPDLLDVLLAEKRVDEALTAIDEGERAVAEAKETNSLSPAALTSLQTAIIERKQKLADQLAEAACQPSTRGAELRAAILALKKLGDGPRAHTLLLNAHFQRYQYNMLSLRPSSTSYGGAYTAALSQLVFSAIAQAASDSLAIFGKEPAYTSELVMWATKQTESYALLVKRHALASSAAAGGLRAAAECVQIALGHCSLLEARGLALCPVLLKLFRPSVEQALNANLKRIEESTAALAAADDWVLTYPPSGTRQSGWHSNASLGNTTAFQHKLTSSAHRFNSMVQVNI
;
A
#
# COMPACT_ATOMS: atom_id res chain seq x y z
N MET A 1 -32.22 -53.44 -24.75
CA MET A 1 -31.82 -52.42 -23.75
C MET A 1 -30.34 -52.66 -23.47
N ALA A 2 -29.40 -51.74 -23.68
CA ALA A 2 -29.33 -50.33 -23.22
C ALA A 2 -29.21 -50.24 -21.69
N THR A 3 -28.24 -49.54 -21.08
CA THR A 3 -27.11 -48.74 -21.65
C THR A 3 -25.83 -49.02 -20.81
N VAL A 4 -24.70 -48.29 -20.77
CA VAL A 4 -24.29 -46.89 -21.02
C VAL A 4 -22.93 -46.89 -21.78
N LYS A 5 -22.37 -45.73 -22.15
CA LYS A 5 -20.97 -45.58 -22.64
C LYS A 5 -20.15 -44.68 -21.70
N THR A 6 -18.86 -44.96 -21.53
CA THR A 6 -17.91 -44.11 -20.79
C THR A 6 -17.66 -42.77 -21.49
N GLY A 7 -17.46 -41.72 -20.69
CA GLY A 7 -17.28 -40.34 -21.16
C GLY A 7 -15.93 -40.08 -21.83
N ARG A 8 -15.92 -39.13 -22.77
CA ARG A 8 -14.77 -38.75 -23.61
C ARG A 8 -14.08 -37.50 -23.03
N SER A 9 -12.88 -37.63 -22.49
CA SER A 9 -12.08 -36.48 -22.04
C SER A 9 -11.64 -35.63 -23.23
N THR A 10 -11.86 -34.31 -23.17
CA THR A 10 -11.52 -33.36 -24.23
C THR A 10 -10.09 -32.85 -24.08
N ARG A 11 -9.30 -33.04 -25.13
CA ARG A 11 -7.92 -32.53 -25.24
C ARG A 11 -7.92 -31.01 -25.36
N ALA A 12 -7.43 -30.31 -24.35
CA ALA A 12 -7.17 -28.87 -24.43
C ALA A 12 -6.15 -28.56 -25.53
N THR A 13 -6.42 -27.55 -26.36
CA THR A 13 -5.52 -27.08 -27.41
C THR A 13 -4.50 -26.08 -26.86
N ALA A 14 -3.26 -26.16 -27.32
CA ALA A 14 -2.19 -25.27 -26.89
C ALA A 14 -2.39 -23.85 -27.46
N ALA A 15 -2.14 -22.83 -26.64
CA ALA A 15 -2.19 -21.43 -27.05
C ALA A 15 -0.84 -20.93 -27.56
N SER A 16 -0.88 -20.25 -28.72
CA SER A 16 0.10 -19.38 -29.37
C SER A 16 1.56 -19.34 -28.85
N LYS A 17 2.48 -19.95 -29.62
CA LYS A 17 3.88 -19.50 -29.68
C LYS A 17 3.95 -18.20 -30.49
N GLU A 18 4.11 -17.06 -29.83
CA GLU A 18 4.37 -15.78 -30.53
C GLU A 18 5.40 -14.89 -29.81
N ASN A 19 5.35 -14.81 -28.47
CA ASN A 19 6.33 -14.04 -27.67
C ASN A 19 7.69 -14.73 -27.48
N GLY A 20 7.87 -15.98 -27.94
CA GLY A 20 9.09 -16.77 -27.76
C GLY A 20 10.41 -16.07 -28.14
N PRO A 21 10.60 -15.63 -29.40
CA PRO A 21 11.91 -15.13 -29.85
C PRO A 21 12.37 -13.88 -29.11
N LYS A 22 11.48 -12.91 -28.85
CA LYS A 22 11.82 -11.67 -28.11
C LYS A 22 12.25 -11.93 -26.67
N ILE A 23 11.71 -12.98 -26.03
CA ILE A 23 12.09 -13.37 -24.66
C ILE A 23 13.45 -14.08 -24.68
N GLU A 24 13.75 -14.90 -25.69
CA GLU A 24 15.06 -15.56 -25.81
C GLU A 24 16.20 -14.58 -26.08
N GLU A 25 15.98 -13.55 -26.90
CA GLU A 25 16.96 -12.47 -27.13
C GLU A 25 17.32 -11.73 -25.82
N GLY A 26 16.31 -11.28 -25.07
CA GLY A 26 16.51 -10.62 -23.78
C GLY A 26 17.18 -11.50 -22.72
N LEU A 27 17.00 -12.82 -22.79
CA LEU A 27 17.63 -13.78 -21.88
C LEU A 27 19.08 -14.15 -22.25
N ASN A 28 19.54 -13.88 -23.48
CA ASN A 28 20.89 -14.27 -23.90
C ASN A 28 22.00 -13.48 -23.20
N VAL A 29 21.74 -12.24 -22.79
CA VAL A 29 22.68 -11.43 -22.00
C VAL A 29 23.03 -12.11 -20.67
N PHE A 30 22.07 -12.76 -20.03
CA PHE A 30 22.24 -13.46 -18.74
C PHE A 30 22.85 -14.87 -18.85
N LYS A 31 23.21 -15.33 -20.07
CA LYS A 31 23.85 -16.64 -20.31
C LYS A 31 25.37 -16.55 -20.51
N SER A 32 25.96 -15.37 -20.31
CA SER A 32 27.40 -15.13 -20.43
C SER A 32 28.10 -15.31 -19.08
N ASP A 33 29.19 -16.07 -19.04
CA ASP A 33 30.10 -16.17 -17.88
C ASP A 33 30.81 -14.83 -17.55
N LYS A 34 30.52 -13.77 -18.31
CA LYS A 34 30.99 -12.39 -18.09
C LYS A 34 29.81 -11.40 -18.02
N PHE A 35 28.69 -11.78 -17.43
CA PHE A 35 27.58 -10.86 -17.18
C PHE A 35 27.97 -9.83 -16.10
N ASP A 36 28.15 -8.57 -16.52
CA ASP A 36 28.33 -7.42 -15.65
C ASP A 36 26.95 -6.78 -15.40
N ALA A 37 26.49 -6.85 -14.14
CA ALA A 37 25.18 -6.35 -13.74
C ALA A 37 25.10 -4.81 -13.74
N ASP A 38 26.18 -4.14 -13.34
CA ASP A 38 26.22 -2.68 -13.23
C ASP A 38 26.27 -2.06 -14.63
N ALA A 39 27.08 -2.62 -15.53
CA ALA A 39 27.12 -2.22 -16.93
C ALA A 39 25.79 -2.48 -17.65
N TYR A 40 25.08 -3.57 -17.33
CA TYR A 40 23.75 -3.83 -17.89
C TYR A 40 22.69 -2.83 -17.41
N VAL A 41 22.65 -2.54 -16.11
CA VAL A 41 21.74 -1.53 -15.53
C VAL A 41 22.06 -0.13 -16.08
N GLN A 42 23.34 0.23 -16.18
CA GLN A 42 23.76 1.50 -16.76
C GLN A 42 23.36 1.62 -18.23
N SER A 43 23.58 0.56 -19.04
CA SER A 43 23.19 0.54 -20.45
C SER A 43 21.67 0.68 -20.65
N ASN A 44 20.86 -0.04 -19.87
CA ASN A 44 19.40 0.04 -19.97
C ASN A 44 18.88 1.41 -19.52
N THR A 45 19.39 1.97 -18.41
CA THR A 45 18.96 3.29 -17.92
C THR A 45 19.42 4.43 -18.84
N SER A 46 20.64 4.37 -19.40
CA SER A 46 21.09 5.33 -20.43
C SER A 46 20.23 5.28 -21.70
N LYS A 47 19.77 4.08 -22.11
CA LYS A 47 18.82 3.97 -23.22
C LYS A 47 17.46 4.59 -22.86
N GLU A 48 16.90 4.24 -21.71
CA GLU A 48 15.60 4.75 -21.25
C GLU A 48 15.59 6.28 -21.12
N ILE A 49 16.71 6.88 -20.66
CA ILE A 49 16.93 8.33 -20.67
C ILE A 49 16.96 8.88 -22.11
N SER A 50 17.69 8.25 -23.04
CA SER A 50 17.75 8.69 -24.43
C SER A 50 16.41 8.58 -25.17
N ASP A 51 15.60 7.58 -24.86
CA ASP A 51 14.25 7.43 -25.42
C ASP A 51 13.33 8.56 -24.87
N LEU A 52 13.41 8.87 -23.57
CA LEU A 52 12.70 9.99 -22.92
C LEU A 52 13.13 11.38 -23.42
N GLU A 53 14.42 11.60 -23.70
CA GLU A 53 14.93 12.83 -24.32
C GLU A 53 14.36 13.03 -25.74
N GLY A 54 14.14 11.93 -26.46
CA GLY A 54 13.44 11.92 -27.76
C GLY A 54 11.96 12.32 -27.63
N GLU A 55 11.23 11.73 -26.68
CA GLU A 55 9.83 12.09 -26.42
C GLU A 55 9.68 13.56 -25.97
N LEU A 56 10.54 14.03 -25.05
CA LEU A 56 10.52 15.42 -24.58
C LEU A 56 10.84 16.41 -25.72
N SER A 57 11.76 16.04 -26.62
CA SER A 57 12.03 16.81 -27.85
C SER A 57 10.82 16.88 -28.78
N SER A 58 10.06 15.78 -28.90
CA SER A 58 8.81 15.72 -29.67
C SER A 58 7.73 16.62 -29.06
N ILE A 59 7.51 16.52 -27.74
CA ILE A 59 6.55 17.35 -26.98
C ILE A 59 6.88 18.84 -27.11
N ARG A 60 8.16 19.22 -26.98
CA ARG A 60 8.61 20.60 -27.16
C ARG A 60 8.31 21.12 -28.57
N ASN A 61 8.54 20.29 -29.60
CA ASN A 61 8.25 20.67 -30.98
C ASN A 61 6.73 20.83 -31.22
N LEU A 62 5.89 19.96 -30.63
CA LEU A 62 4.43 20.06 -30.68
C LEU A 62 3.90 21.32 -29.97
N LEU A 63 4.43 21.64 -28.78
CA LEU A 63 4.10 22.89 -28.08
C LEU A 63 4.50 24.11 -28.91
N SER A 64 5.66 24.06 -29.58
CA SER A 64 6.10 25.15 -30.46
C SER A 64 5.17 25.34 -31.66
N THR A 65 4.65 24.27 -32.28
CA THR A 65 3.70 24.41 -33.40
C THR A 65 2.33 24.88 -32.94
N GLN A 66 1.84 24.41 -31.78
CA GLN A 66 0.61 24.92 -31.16
C GLN A 66 0.72 26.41 -30.82
N ALA A 67 1.85 26.86 -30.25
CA ALA A 67 2.10 28.28 -29.98
C ALA A 67 2.06 29.12 -31.26
N THR A 68 2.70 28.67 -32.35
CA THR A 68 2.62 29.40 -33.64
C THR A 68 1.21 29.45 -34.22
N LEU A 69 0.41 28.39 -34.05
CA LEU A 69 -1.00 28.39 -34.47
C LEU A 69 -1.82 29.39 -33.65
N ILE A 70 -1.67 29.40 -32.33
CA ILE A 70 -2.36 30.36 -31.43
C ILE A 70 -1.99 31.80 -31.79
N HIS A 71 -0.70 32.10 -32.02
CA HIS A 71 -0.29 33.43 -32.47
C HIS A 71 -0.89 33.80 -33.84
N SER A 72 -0.90 32.89 -34.82
CA SER A 72 -1.51 33.17 -36.13
C SER A 72 -3.02 33.38 -36.08
N LEU A 73 -3.71 32.73 -35.14
CA LEU A 73 -5.14 32.94 -34.88
C LEU A 73 -5.39 34.28 -34.17
N ALA A 74 -4.52 34.68 -33.23
CA ALA A 74 -4.61 35.97 -32.55
C ALA A 74 -4.36 37.15 -33.50
N GLU A 75 -3.37 37.06 -34.39
CA GLU A 75 -3.11 38.08 -35.42
C GLU A 75 -4.19 38.10 -36.52
N GLY A 76 -4.82 36.95 -36.80
CA GLY A 76 -5.91 36.83 -37.77
C GLY A 76 -7.27 37.39 -37.31
N VAL A 77 -7.42 37.73 -36.02
CA VAL A 77 -8.71 38.15 -35.42
C VAL A 77 -8.60 39.62 -34.95
N HIS A 78 -8.46 40.52 -35.92
CA HIS A 78 -8.47 41.97 -35.69
C HIS A 78 -9.91 42.45 -35.42
N ILE A 79 -10.37 42.35 -34.16
CA ILE A 79 -11.69 42.83 -33.74
C ILE A 79 -11.63 44.36 -33.58
N ASP A 80 -11.88 45.07 -34.68
CA ASP A 80 -12.09 46.51 -34.65
C ASP A 80 -13.35 46.83 -33.84
N SER A 81 -13.18 47.67 -32.82
CA SER A 81 -14.18 47.91 -31.78
C SER A 81 -15.44 48.64 -32.30
N LEU A 82 -16.47 47.86 -32.65
CA LEU A 82 -17.81 48.38 -32.97
C LEU A 82 -18.60 48.68 -31.69
N SER A 83 -18.36 49.86 -31.11
CA SER A 83 -19.23 50.44 -30.08
C SER A 83 -20.54 50.96 -30.72
N PRO A 84 -21.72 50.45 -30.34
CA PRO A 84 -23.00 51.00 -30.79
C PRO A 84 -23.34 52.26 -29.98
N LYS A 85 -23.43 53.42 -30.67
CA LYS A 85 -23.95 54.65 -30.06
C LYS A 85 -25.48 54.61 -29.94
N ALA A 86 -26.01 55.23 -28.90
CA ALA A 86 -27.44 55.44 -28.72
C ALA A 86 -28.03 56.38 -29.79
N SER A 87 -29.31 56.14 -30.13
CA SER A 87 -30.15 57.06 -30.91
C SER A 87 -31.62 56.88 -30.52
N GLU A 88 -32.26 57.93 -30.00
CA GLU A 88 -33.65 57.91 -29.57
C GLU A 88 -34.63 58.22 -30.72
N SER A 89 -35.75 57.51 -30.81
CA SER A 89 -37.08 58.11 -30.95
C SER A 89 -38.21 57.05 -30.89
N PRO A 90 -39.43 57.41 -30.42
CA PRO A 90 -40.47 56.44 -30.08
C PRO A 90 -41.53 56.23 -31.17
N SER A 91 -42.26 55.11 -31.07
CA SER A 91 -43.62 54.97 -31.62
C SER A 91 -44.43 53.98 -30.78
N ALA A 92 -45.75 54.21 -30.72
CA ALA A 92 -46.58 53.82 -29.57
C ALA A 92 -47.30 52.46 -29.71
N ASN A 93 -47.92 52.07 -28.58
CA ASN A 93 -49.01 51.08 -28.42
C ASN A 93 -48.64 49.59 -28.48
N GLY A 94 -48.50 49.00 -27.29
CA GLY A 94 -48.39 47.55 -27.07
C GLY A 94 -48.45 47.18 -25.58
N LEU A 95 -49.42 47.72 -24.84
CA LEU A 95 -49.50 47.57 -23.37
C LEU A 95 -49.88 46.13 -22.96
N LEU A 96 -48.88 45.27 -22.86
CA LEU A 96 -48.88 44.10 -22.00
C LEU A 96 -47.84 44.35 -20.91
N ASN A 97 -48.31 44.55 -19.67
CA ASN A 97 -47.42 44.57 -18.50
C ASN A 97 -46.97 43.14 -18.20
N ILE A 98 -46.01 42.67 -18.99
CA ILE A 98 -45.02 41.74 -18.46
C ILE A 98 -44.19 42.59 -17.50
N GLU A 99 -44.26 42.29 -16.21
CA GLU A 99 -43.24 42.75 -15.28
C GLU A 99 -41.95 42.03 -15.67
N ASP A 100 -41.10 42.73 -16.43
CA ASP A 100 -39.73 42.31 -16.76
C ASP A 100 -38.89 42.45 -15.48
N ASN A 101 -39.26 41.61 -14.50
CA ASN A 101 -38.84 41.70 -13.13
C ASN A 101 -37.40 41.20 -13.05
N GLU A 102 -36.46 42.14 -13.12
CA GLU A 102 -35.03 41.86 -13.25
C GLU A 102 -34.61 40.81 -12.21
N PRO A 103 -34.00 39.67 -12.63
CA PRO A 103 -33.71 38.57 -11.72
C PRO A 103 -32.83 39.07 -10.58
N SER A 104 -33.19 38.66 -9.36
CA SER A 104 -32.49 39.10 -8.16
C SER A 104 -31.00 38.70 -8.21
N ASP A 105 -30.15 39.41 -7.49
CA ASP A 105 -28.71 39.11 -7.50
C ASP A 105 -28.40 37.69 -7.00
N LEU A 106 -29.29 37.11 -6.17
CA LEU A 106 -29.24 35.70 -5.76
C LEU A 106 -29.64 34.74 -6.89
N GLU A 107 -30.60 35.09 -7.75
CA GLU A 107 -30.98 34.29 -8.93
C GLU A 107 -29.91 34.35 -10.02
N LYS A 108 -29.32 35.54 -10.26
CA LYS A 108 -28.15 35.73 -11.13
C LYS A 108 -26.98 34.87 -10.64
N TRP A 109 -26.59 35.02 -9.37
CA TRP A 109 -25.55 34.21 -8.74
C TRP A 109 -25.85 32.70 -8.78
N SER A 110 -27.11 32.30 -8.54
CA SER A 110 -27.54 30.90 -8.61
C SER A 110 -27.44 30.30 -10.02
N ALA A 111 -27.43 31.13 -11.08
CA ALA A 111 -27.23 30.68 -12.46
C ALA A 111 -25.73 30.57 -12.81
N GLU A 112 -24.89 31.46 -12.28
CA GLU A 112 -23.43 31.49 -12.52
C GLU A 112 -22.65 30.50 -11.64
N PHE A 113 -23.16 30.18 -10.44
CA PHE A 113 -22.51 29.32 -9.46
C PHE A 113 -22.05 27.94 -9.98
N PRO A 114 -22.83 27.20 -10.81
CA PRO A 114 -22.40 25.91 -11.33
C PRO A 114 -21.16 26.02 -12.24
N ASP A 115 -21.09 27.06 -13.07
CA ASP A 115 -19.97 27.29 -13.99
C ASP A 115 -18.71 27.74 -13.24
N LEU A 116 -18.85 28.63 -12.25
CA LEU A 116 -17.76 28.99 -11.33
C LEU A 116 -17.16 27.74 -10.65
N LEU A 117 -18.02 26.86 -10.15
CA LEU A 117 -17.57 25.63 -9.49
C LEU A 117 -16.93 24.67 -10.49
N ASP A 118 -17.46 24.52 -11.70
CA ASP A 118 -16.85 23.69 -12.75
C ASP A 118 -15.47 24.21 -13.21
N VAL A 119 -15.23 25.53 -13.20
CA VAL A 119 -13.89 26.13 -13.39
C VAL A 119 -12.94 25.72 -12.26
N LEU A 120 -13.36 25.86 -10.99
CA LEU A 120 -12.53 25.46 -9.84
C LEU A 120 -12.17 23.96 -9.86
N LEU A 121 -13.09 23.10 -10.35
CA LEU A 121 -12.85 21.66 -10.55
C LEU A 121 -11.93 21.34 -11.74
N ALA A 122 -11.95 22.17 -12.80
CA ALA A 122 -11.02 22.05 -13.92
C ALA A 122 -9.60 22.48 -13.54
N GLU A 123 -9.48 23.57 -12.78
CA GLU A 123 -8.21 24.09 -12.24
C GLU A 123 -7.68 23.30 -11.03
N LYS A 124 -8.44 22.30 -10.54
CA LYS A 124 -8.13 21.47 -9.36
C LYS A 124 -7.90 22.27 -8.07
N ARG A 125 -8.57 23.40 -7.91
CA ARG A 125 -8.47 24.31 -6.75
C ARG A 125 -9.33 23.78 -5.58
N VAL A 126 -8.91 22.65 -5.01
CA VAL A 126 -9.71 21.83 -4.07
C VAL A 126 -10.25 22.65 -2.89
N ASP A 127 -9.43 23.37 -2.13
CA ASP A 127 -9.91 24.11 -0.95
C ASP A 127 -10.87 25.26 -1.30
N GLU A 128 -10.75 25.84 -2.49
CA GLU A 128 -11.68 26.87 -2.99
C GLU A 128 -12.99 26.25 -3.49
N ALA A 129 -12.93 25.11 -4.18
CA ALA A 129 -14.11 24.34 -4.56
C ALA A 129 -14.90 23.83 -3.34
N LEU A 130 -14.20 23.41 -2.28
CA LEU A 130 -14.82 23.09 -0.98
C LEU A 130 -15.52 24.32 -0.38
N THR A 131 -14.83 25.46 -0.33
CA THR A 131 -15.38 26.71 0.22
C THR A 131 -16.60 27.20 -0.57
N ALA A 132 -16.58 27.05 -1.90
CA ALA A 132 -17.71 27.36 -2.78
C ALA A 132 -18.89 26.40 -2.57
N ILE A 133 -18.65 25.09 -2.39
CA ILE A 133 -19.70 24.11 -2.04
C ILE A 133 -20.33 24.47 -0.68
N ASP A 134 -19.52 24.82 0.32
CA ASP A 134 -20.02 25.24 1.64
C ASP A 134 -20.87 26.52 1.55
N GLU A 135 -20.57 27.45 0.64
CA GLU A 135 -21.40 28.63 0.36
C GLU A 135 -22.69 28.28 -0.39
N GLY A 136 -22.62 27.39 -1.38
CA GLY A 136 -23.78 26.87 -2.09
C GLY A 136 -24.79 26.20 -1.13
N GLU A 137 -24.31 25.39 -0.19
CA GLU A 137 -25.14 24.74 0.82
C GLU A 137 -25.74 25.74 1.83
N ARG A 138 -25.04 26.84 2.16
CA ARG A 138 -25.59 27.96 2.95
C ARG A 138 -26.67 28.71 2.19
N ALA A 139 -26.41 29.16 0.97
CA ALA A 139 -27.36 29.91 0.14
C ALA A 139 -28.65 29.10 -0.10
N VAL A 140 -28.53 27.77 -0.31
CA VAL A 140 -29.68 26.86 -0.39
C VAL A 140 -30.47 26.79 0.92
N ALA A 141 -29.84 26.88 2.09
CA ALA A 141 -30.52 26.89 3.37
C ALA A 141 -31.25 28.23 3.61
N GLU A 142 -30.57 29.36 3.37
CA GLU A 142 -31.14 30.70 3.48
C GLU A 142 -32.33 30.91 2.53
N ALA A 143 -32.23 30.44 1.27
CA ALA A 143 -33.31 30.54 0.30
C ALA A 143 -34.56 29.71 0.67
N LYS A 144 -34.40 28.63 1.46
CA LYS A 144 -35.53 27.85 2.01
C LYS A 144 -36.25 28.59 3.14
N GLU A 145 -35.52 29.32 3.97
CA GLU A 145 -36.08 30.08 5.09
C GLU A 145 -36.74 31.38 4.61
N THR A 146 -36.03 32.14 3.78
CA THR A 146 -36.47 33.44 3.26
C THR A 146 -37.46 33.35 2.09
N ASN A 147 -37.56 32.19 1.42
CA ASN A 147 -38.31 31.98 0.17
C ASN A 147 -37.85 32.93 -0.97
N SER A 148 -36.57 33.30 -0.98
CA SER A 148 -35.96 34.25 -1.93
C SER A 148 -35.70 33.69 -3.33
N LEU A 149 -35.78 32.38 -3.51
CA LEU A 149 -35.66 31.71 -4.81
C LEU A 149 -36.95 30.99 -5.18
N SER A 150 -37.30 31.00 -6.48
CA SER A 150 -38.40 30.17 -6.97
C SER A 150 -38.13 28.66 -6.70
N PRO A 151 -39.16 27.83 -6.44
CA PRO A 151 -38.96 26.40 -6.16
C PRO A 151 -38.20 25.64 -7.25
N ALA A 152 -38.30 26.09 -8.50
CA ALA A 152 -37.55 25.54 -9.64
C ALA A 152 -36.06 25.91 -9.57
N ALA A 153 -35.72 27.19 -9.37
CA ALA A 153 -34.33 27.64 -9.22
C ALA A 153 -33.66 27.00 -8.00
N LEU A 154 -34.36 26.96 -6.87
CA LEU A 154 -33.90 26.34 -5.62
C LEU A 154 -33.65 24.83 -5.75
N THR A 155 -34.41 24.13 -6.60
CA THR A 155 -34.19 22.70 -6.93
C THR A 155 -33.03 22.53 -7.92
N SER A 156 -32.90 23.42 -8.90
CA SER A 156 -31.79 23.44 -9.86
C SER A 156 -30.44 23.62 -9.13
N LEU A 157 -30.33 24.64 -8.28
CA LEU A 157 -29.13 24.93 -7.49
C LEU A 157 -28.72 23.75 -6.60
N GLN A 158 -29.68 23.12 -5.91
CA GLN A 158 -29.43 21.90 -5.13
C GLN A 158 -28.89 20.75 -5.98
N THR A 159 -29.47 20.53 -7.15
CA THR A 159 -29.04 19.47 -8.08
C THR A 159 -27.62 19.74 -8.56
N ALA A 160 -27.31 20.97 -8.97
CA ALA A 160 -25.98 21.38 -9.40
C ALA A 160 -24.93 21.23 -8.29
N ILE A 161 -25.23 21.64 -7.05
CA ILE A 161 -24.35 21.45 -5.88
C ILE A 161 -24.07 19.96 -5.68
N ILE A 162 -25.09 19.11 -5.66
CA ILE A 162 -24.93 17.66 -5.46
C ILE A 162 -24.09 17.03 -6.57
N GLU A 163 -24.31 17.41 -7.83
CA GLU A 163 -23.53 16.94 -8.98
C GLU A 163 -22.05 17.34 -8.88
N ARG A 164 -21.75 18.62 -8.60
CA ARG A 164 -20.35 19.08 -8.50
C ARG A 164 -19.66 18.55 -7.24
N LYS A 165 -20.40 18.37 -6.14
CA LYS A 165 -19.93 17.72 -4.90
C LYS A 165 -19.52 16.26 -5.15
N GLN A 166 -20.33 15.50 -5.89
CA GLN A 166 -19.99 14.15 -6.34
C GLN A 166 -18.78 14.15 -7.28
N LYS A 167 -18.76 15.04 -8.28
CA LYS A 167 -17.66 15.20 -9.24
C LYS A 167 -16.31 15.49 -8.56
N LEU A 168 -16.30 16.36 -7.54
CA LEU A 168 -15.10 16.61 -6.72
C LEU A 168 -14.70 15.38 -5.91
N ALA A 169 -15.66 14.68 -5.29
CA ALA A 169 -15.37 13.46 -4.55
C ALA A 169 -14.77 12.36 -5.46
N ASP A 170 -15.23 12.24 -6.70
CA ASP A 170 -14.68 11.30 -7.67
C ASP A 170 -13.27 11.68 -8.14
N GLN A 171 -13.01 12.96 -8.42
CA GLN A 171 -11.65 13.46 -8.71
C GLN A 171 -10.67 13.23 -7.53
N LEU A 172 -11.10 13.48 -6.29
CA LEU A 172 -10.28 13.26 -5.10
C LEU A 172 -10.02 11.77 -4.84
N ALA A 173 -11.01 10.91 -5.11
CA ALA A 173 -10.87 9.47 -5.01
C ALA A 173 -9.93 8.88 -6.08
N GLU A 174 -10.01 9.37 -7.32
CA GLU A 174 -9.08 9.03 -8.39
C GLU A 174 -7.65 9.46 -8.05
N ALA A 175 -7.47 10.67 -7.52
CA ALA A 175 -6.17 11.16 -7.07
C ALA A 175 -5.59 10.30 -5.92
N ALA A 176 -6.41 9.96 -4.91
CA ALA A 176 -5.99 9.12 -3.79
C ALA A 176 -5.60 7.68 -4.20
N CYS A 177 -6.03 7.20 -5.38
CA CYS A 177 -5.65 5.91 -5.94
C CYS A 177 -4.34 5.93 -6.76
N GLN A 178 -3.75 7.10 -7.04
CA GLN A 178 -2.55 7.18 -7.87
C GLN A 178 -1.30 6.69 -7.11
N PRO A 179 -0.46 5.81 -7.69
CA PRO A 179 0.75 5.31 -7.03
C PRO A 179 1.77 6.39 -6.66
N SER A 180 1.71 7.57 -7.27
CA SER A 180 2.51 8.75 -6.98
C SER A 180 2.03 9.53 -5.75
N THR A 181 0.70 9.66 -5.56
CA THR A 181 0.07 10.49 -4.52
C THR A 181 0.33 9.94 -3.13
N ARG A 182 1.14 10.66 -2.34
CA ARG A 182 1.74 10.14 -1.10
C ARG A 182 1.80 11.18 0.01
N GLY A 183 1.80 10.71 1.25
CA GLY A 183 2.10 11.54 2.43
C GLY A 183 1.14 12.72 2.58
N ALA A 184 1.64 13.94 2.35
CA ALA A 184 0.85 15.16 2.47
C ALA A 184 -0.30 15.23 1.45
N GLU A 185 -0.06 14.89 0.19
CA GLU A 185 -1.05 14.92 -0.88
C GLU A 185 -2.20 13.95 -0.63
N LEU A 186 -1.85 12.70 -0.26
CA LEU A 186 -2.83 11.68 0.11
C LEU A 186 -3.67 12.15 1.30
N ARG A 187 -3.04 12.67 2.36
CA ARG A 187 -3.78 13.21 3.51
C ARG A 187 -4.69 14.38 3.15
N ALA A 188 -4.27 15.28 2.25
CA ALA A 188 -5.09 16.38 1.77
C ALA A 188 -6.32 15.88 1.00
N ALA A 189 -6.15 14.93 0.08
CA ALA A 189 -7.26 14.35 -0.69
C ALA A 189 -8.26 13.60 0.21
N ILE A 190 -7.78 12.79 1.15
CA ILE A 190 -8.64 12.07 2.11
C ILE A 190 -9.33 13.04 3.10
N LEU A 191 -8.66 14.11 3.54
CA LEU A 191 -9.28 15.14 4.38
C LEU A 191 -10.35 15.93 3.61
N ALA A 192 -10.12 16.25 2.33
CA ALA A 192 -11.10 16.89 1.47
C ALA A 192 -12.34 16.02 1.27
N LEU A 193 -12.17 14.71 1.00
CA LEU A 193 -13.28 13.76 0.97
C LEU A 193 -14.06 13.71 2.28
N LYS A 194 -13.38 13.74 3.44
CA LYS A 194 -14.05 13.82 4.74
C LYS A 194 -14.83 15.13 4.91
N LYS A 195 -14.28 16.28 4.50
CA LYS A 195 -14.98 17.58 4.52
C LYS A 195 -16.26 17.53 3.67
N LEU A 196 -16.25 16.87 2.52
CA LEU A 196 -17.45 16.64 1.68
C LEU A 196 -18.51 15.73 2.31
N GLY A 197 -18.22 15.10 3.46
CA GLY A 197 -19.10 14.14 4.13
C GLY A 197 -18.91 12.68 3.69
N ASP A 198 -18.08 12.40 2.69
CA ASP A 198 -17.79 11.05 2.19
C ASP A 198 -16.70 10.34 3.02
N GLY A 199 -16.85 10.41 4.35
CA GLY A 199 -15.93 9.85 5.34
C GLY A 199 -15.67 8.34 5.19
N PRO A 200 -16.69 7.48 4.93
CA PRO A 200 -16.48 6.05 4.71
C PRO A 200 -15.59 5.75 3.49
N ARG A 201 -15.85 6.37 2.34
CA ARG A 201 -15.02 6.19 1.14
C ARG A 201 -13.61 6.73 1.39
N ALA A 202 -13.50 7.91 2.02
CA ALA A 202 -12.21 8.50 2.40
C ALA A 202 -11.36 7.55 3.26
N HIS A 203 -11.96 6.94 4.28
CA HIS A 203 -11.23 6.03 5.17
C HIS A 203 -10.84 4.73 4.47
N THR A 204 -11.76 4.10 3.73
CA THR A 204 -11.44 2.93 2.89
C THR A 204 -10.34 3.23 1.86
N LEU A 205 -10.34 4.40 1.21
CA LEU A 205 -9.30 4.83 0.26
C LEU A 205 -7.93 5.00 0.94
N LEU A 206 -7.88 5.62 2.13
CA LEU A 206 -6.64 5.76 2.91
C LEU A 206 -6.01 4.38 3.21
N LEU A 207 -6.82 3.44 3.70
CA LEU A 207 -6.39 2.08 4.00
C LEU A 207 -5.92 1.32 2.74
N ASN A 208 -6.60 1.53 1.61
CA ASN A 208 -6.23 0.94 0.33
C ASN A 208 -4.93 1.51 -0.25
N ALA A 209 -4.70 2.83 -0.17
CA ALA A 209 -3.47 3.47 -0.63
C ALA A 209 -2.24 2.99 0.16
N HIS A 210 -2.35 2.86 1.49
CA HIS A 210 -1.29 2.25 2.29
C HIS A 210 -1.06 0.77 1.96
N PHE A 211 -2.14 0.01 1.72
CA PHE A 211 -2.09 -1.40 1.32
C PHE A 211 -1.37 -1.61 -0.02
N GLN A 212 -1.82 -0.94 -1.08
CA GLN A 212 -1.22 -1.00 -2.42
C GLN A 212 0.27 -0.63 -2.38
N ARG A 213 0.64 0.42 -1.65
CA ARG A 213 2.04 0.86 -1.50
C ARG A 213 2.93 -0.23 -0.89
N TYR A 214 2.48 -0.91 0.17
CA TYR A 214 3.30 -1.98 0.75
C TYR A 214 3.25 -3.27 -0.07
N GLN A 215 2.13 -3.58 -0.76
CA GLN A 215 2.07 -4.70 -1.70
C GLN A 215 3.06 -4.54 -2.86
N TYR A 216 3.19 -3.34 -3.44
CA TYR A 216 4.19 -3.05 -4.46
C TYR A 216 5.61 -3.30 -3.92
N ASN A 217 5.91 -2.78 -2.72
CA ASN A 217 7.20 -2.99 -2.06
C ASN A 217 7.46 -4.47 -1.69
N MET A 218 6.43 -5.31 -1.53
CA MET A 218 6.60 -6.75 -1.29
C MET A 218 7.12 -7.49 -2.54
N LEU A 219 6.95 -6.94 -3.75
CA LEU A 219 7.40 -7.60 -4.99
C LEU A 219 8.94 -7.70 -5.09
N SER A 220 9.68 -6.85 -4.38
CA SER A 220 11.15 -6.94 -4.29
C SER A 220 11.63 -7.92 -3.20
N LEU A 221 10.77 -8.32 -2.27
CA LEU A 221 11.11 -9.22 -1.16
C LEU A 221 11.13 -10.69 -1.59
N ARG A 222 12.25 -11.11 -2.20
CA ARG A 222 12.50 -12.54 -2.47
C ARG A 222 12.81 -13.31 -1.16
N PRO A 223 12.17 -14.46 -0.91
CA PRO A 223 12.60 -15.37 0.15
C PRO A 223 13.98 -15.98 -0.16
N SER A 224 15.00 -15.61 0.61
CA SER A 224 16.35 -16.19 0.51
C SER A 224 16.41 -17.57 1.17
N SER A 225 16.96 -18.55 0.47
CA SER A 225 17.13 -19.93 0.96
C SER A 225 18.27 -20.12 1.98
N THR A 226 19.11 -19.10 2.18
CA THR A 226 20.34 -19.17 2.98
C THR A 226 20.17 -18.80 4.45
N SER A 227 19.16 -17.98 4.78
CA SER A 227 18.73 -17.72 6.17
C SER A 227 17.53 -18.61 6.51
N TYR A 228 17.45 -19.14 7.73
CA TYR A 228 16.32 -19.95 8.21
C TYR A 228 15.04 -19.13 8.46
N GLY A 229 14.60 -18.35 7.47
CA GLY A 229 13.43 -17.49 7.53
C GLY A 229 13.64 -16.11 8.17
N GLY A 230 14.52 -15.98 9.18
CA GLY A 230 14.68 -14.78 10.00
C GLY A 230 14.79 -13.46 9.22
N ALA A 231 15.69 -13.36 8.24
CA ALA A 231 15.90 -12.13 7.46
C ALA A 231 14.69 -11.76 6.57
N TYR A 232 14.04 -12.75 5.95
CA TYR A 232 12.80 -12.54 5.18
C TYR A 232 11.66 -12.10 6.11
N THR A 233 11.51 -12.75 7.27
CA THR A 233 10.52 -12.38 8.28
C THR A 233 10.77 -10.95 8.77
N ALA A 234 12.00 -10.54 9.06
CA ALA A 234 12.33 -9.18 9.48
C ALA A 234 11.97 -8.13 8.42
N ALA A 235 12.38 -8.32 7.16
CA ALA A 235 12.09 -7.39 6.08
C ALA A 235 10.58 -7.26 5.81
N LEU A 236 9.86 -8.38 5.79
CA LEU A 236 8.41 -8.40 5.60
C LEU A 236 7.66 -7.81 6.81
N SER A 237 8.12 -8.08 8.03
CA SER A 237 7.54 -7.58 9.28
C SER A 237 7.65 -6.06 9.36
N GLN A 238 8.85 -5.52 9.12
CA GLN A 238 9.08 -4.08 9.06
C GLN A 238 8.20 -3.43 7.97
N LEU A 239 8.08 -4.04 6.78
CA LEU A 239 7.27 -3.48 5.69
C LEU A 239 5.77 -3.45 6.02
N VAL A 240 5.21 -4.55 6.54
CA VAL A 240 3.77 -4.62 6.85
C VAL A 240 3.42 -3.77 8.08
N PHE A 241 4.16 -3.90 9.18
CA PHE A 241 3.80 -3.20 10.41
C PHE A 241 4.12 -1.70 10.38
N SER A 242 5.11 -1.24 9.61
CA SER A 242 5.29 0.21 9.36
C SER A 242 4.17 0.79 8.48
N ALA A 243 3.65 0.03 7.51
CA ALA A 243 2.49 0.45 6.73
C ALA A 243 1.22 0.52 7.58
N ILE A 244 1.01 -0.45 8.49
CA ILE A 244 -0.09 -0.41 9.48
C ILE A 244 0.10 0.76 10.45
N ALA A 245 1.31 1.02 10.95
CA ALA A 245 1.60 2.16 11.82
C ALA A 245 1.29 3.49 11.14
N GLN A 246 1.63 3.64 9.87
CA GLN A 246 1.34 4.84 9.09
C GLN A 246 -0.17 5.00 8.88
N ALA A 247 -0.87 3.94 8.44
CA ALA A 247 -2.31 3.95 8.24
C ALA A 247 -3.09 4.31 9.51
N ALA A 248 -2.68 3.76 10.66
CA ALA A 248 -3.28 4.10 11.96
C ALA A 248 -2.99 5.56 12.37
N SER A 249 -1.80 6.09 12.05
CA SER A 249 -1.42 7.47 12.39
C SER A 249 -2.15 8.50 11.51
N ASP A 250 -2.21 8.25 10.20
CA ASP A 250 -2.92 9.12 9.24
C ASP A 250 -4.44 9.02 9.43
N SER A 251 -4.97 7.84 9.78
CA SER A 251 -6.39 7.67 10.14
C SER A 251 -6.75 8.45 11.41
N LEU A 252 -5.98 8.31 12.49
CA LEU A 252 -6.19 9.07 13.73
C LEU A 252 -6.09 10.59 13.50
N ALA A 253 -5.24 11.05 12.58
CA ALA A 253 -5.09 12.47 12.26
C ALA A 253 -6.29 13.07 11.50
N ILE A 254 -7.00 12.29 10.68
CA ILE A 254 -8.11 12.77 9.83
C ILE A 254 -9.49 12.42 10.45
N PHE A 255 -9.61 11.22 11.04
CA PHE A 255 -10.84 10.63 11.56
C PHE A 255 -10.92 10.59 13.09
N GLY A 256 -9.87 11.07 13.78
CA GLY A 256 -9.87 11.17 15.24
C GLY A 256 -10.11 9.82 15.93
N LYS A 257 -11.00 9.80 16.92
CA LYS A 257 -11.39 8.60 17.68
C LYS A 257 -12.82 8.16 17.37
N GLU A 258 -13.29 8.43 16.15
CA GLU A 258 -14.63 8.04 15.69
C GLU A 258 -14.73 6.50 15.67
N PRO A 259 -15.69 5.86 16.39
CA PRO A 259 -15.68 4.41 16.60
C PRO A 259 -15.81 3.56 15.33
N ALA A 260 -16.50 4.06 14.30
CA ALA A 260 -16.68 3.36 13.03
C ALA A 260 -15.34 3.15 12.31
N TYR A 261 -14.62 4.24 12.01
CA TYR A 261 -13.32 4.20 11.35
C TYR A 261 -12.26 3.49 12.21
N THR A 262 -12.31 3.67 13.53
CA THR A 262 -11.44 2.93 14.47
C THR A 262 -11.66 1.42 14.35
N SER A 263 -12.90 0.97 14.22
CA SER A 263 -13.24 -0.45 14.07
C SER A 263 -12.82 -1.01 12.70
N GLU A 264 -13.03 -0.24 11.62
CA GLU A 264 -12.59 -0.61 10.27
C GLU A 264 -11.05 -0.74 10.19
N LEU A 265 -10.32 0.20 10.80
CA LEU A 265 -8.86 0.18 10.90
C LEU A 265 -8.35 -1.08 11.63
N VAL A 266 -8.98 -1.47 12.75
CA VAL A 266 -8.63 -2.69 13.49
C VAL A 266 -8.91 -3.95 12.66
N MET A 267 -10.05 -4.00 11.95
CA MET A 267 -10.38 -5.12 11.06
C MET A 267 -9.41 -5.24 9.88
N TRP A 268 -9.04 -4.12 9.24
CA TRP A 268 -8.06 -4.06 8.18
C TRP A 268 -6.66 -4.49 8.69
N ALA A 269 -6.19 -3.93 9.81
CA ALA A 269 -4.89 -4.27 10.39
C ALA A 269 -4.81 -5.75 10.80
N THR A 270 -5.90 -6.32 11.31
CA THR A 270 -6.03 -7.76 11.59
C THR A 270 -5.85 -8.57 10.31
N LYS A 271 -6.59 -8.24 9.24
CA LYS A 271 -6.50 -8.93 7.94
C LYS A 271 -5.10 -8.86 7.31
N GLN A 272 -4.40 -7.74 7.46
CA GLN A 272 -3.01 -7.62 6.99
C GLN A 272 -2.05 -8.44 7.84
N THR A 273 -2.27 -8.50 9.16
CA THR A 273 -1.50 -9.34 10.10
C THR A 273 -1.70 -10.84 9.83
N GLU A 274 -2.91 -11.27 9.49
CA GLU A 274 -3.22 -12.64 9.05
C GLU A 274 -2.52 -12.98 7.73
N SER A 275 -2.57 -12.07 6.76
CA SER A 275 -1.91 -12.23 5.44
C SER A 275 -0.38 -12.32 5.58
N TYR A 276 0.20 -11.46 6.42
CA TYR A 276 1.61 -11.51 6.82
C TYR A 276 1.98 -12.87 7.45
N ALA A 277 1.20 -13.33 8.42
CA ALA A 277 1.46 -14.59 9.11
C ALA A 277 1.36 -15.81 8.18
N LEU A 278 0.49 -15.77 7.16
CA LEU A 278 0.42 -16.81 6.12
C LEU A 278 1.70 -16.87 5.28
N LEU A 279 2.27 -15.72 4.92
CA LEU A 279 3.53 -15.64 4.17
C LEU A 279 4.73 -16.11 5.00
N VAL A 280 4.84 -15.67 6.26
CA VAL A 280 5.88 -16.13 7.19
C VAL A 280 5.76 -17.64 7.45
N LYS A 281 4.55 -18.18 7.59
CA LYS A 281 4.34 -19.64 7.65
C LYS A 281 4.89 -20.35 6.42
N ARG A 282 4.51 -19.89 5.22
CA ARG A 282 4.87 -20.51 3.94
C ARG A 282 6.37 -20.44 3.62
N HIS A 283 7.02 -19.32 3.93
CA HIS A 283 8.37 -19.01 3.44
C HIS A 283 9.47 -19.04 4.51
N ALA A 284 9.13 -19.02 5.80
CA ALA A 284 10.08 -19.13 6.91
C ALA A 284 9.82 -20.37 7.78
N LEU A 285 8.60 -20.53 8.31
CA LEU A 285 8.35 -21.50 9.38
C LEU A 285 8.17 -22.94 8.90
N ALA A 286 7.47 -23.20 7.79
CA ALA A 286 7.02 -24.56 7.44
C ALA A 286 8.18 -25.58 7.29
N SER A 287 9.23 -25.22 6.55
CA SER A 287 10.42 -26.07 6.38
C SER A 287 11.22 -26.19 7.69
N SER A 288 11.44 -25.06 8.37
CA SER A 288 12.18 -25.02 9.64
C SER A 288 11.52 -25.88 10.71
N ALA A 289 10.20 -25.73 10.91
CA ALA A 289 9.42 -26.48 11.89
C ALA A 289 9.41 -27.99 11.59
N ALA A 290 9.32 -28.40 10.32
CA ALA A 290 9.40 -29.81 9.94
C ALA A 290 10.77 -30.45 10.26
N ALA A 291 11.85 -29.68 10.21
CA ALA A 291 13.21 -30.12 10.62
C ALA A 291 13.48 -29.98 12.14
N GLY A 292 12.50 -29.50 12.91
CA GLY A 292 12.67 -29.18 14.33
C GLY A 292 13.56 -27.95 14.58
N GLY A 293 13.61 -27.00 13.66
CA GLY A 293 14.36 -25.74 13.74
C GLY A 293 13.78 -24.75 14.76
N LEU A 294 13.60 -25.18 16.01
CA LEU A 294 12.92 -24.46 17.09
C LEU A 294 13.46 -23.04 17.27
N ARG A 295 14.79 -22.86 17.31
CA ARG A 295 15.44 -21.56 17.45
C ARG A 295 15.05 -20.58 16.32
N ALA A 296 15.10 -21.02 15.07
CA ALA A 296 14.71 -20.19 13.92
C ALA A 296 13.19 -19.92 13.87
N ALA A 297 12.36 -20.87 14.32
CA ALA A 297 10.93 -20.64 14.48
C ALA A 297 10.62 -19.61 15.58
N ALA A 298 11.31 -19.69 16.72
CA ALA A 298 11.20 -18.74 17.82
C ALA A 298 11.68 -17.33 17.41
N GLU A 299 12.83 -17.23 16.73
CA GLU A 299 13.36 -15.97 16.17
C GLU A 299 12.35 -15.28 15.25
N CYS A 300 11.77 -16.02 14.29
CA CYS A 300 10.75 -15.48 13.39
C CYS A 300 9.50 -14.96 14.14
N VAL A 301 9.07 -15.66 15.21
CA VAL A 301 7.94 -15.23 16.04
C VAL A 301 8.32 -14.00 16.90
N GLN A 302 9.51 -13.97 17.48
CA GLN A 302 10.01 -12.85 18.27
C GLN A 302 10.12 -11.56 17.45
N ILE A 303 10.65 -11.66 16.23
CA ILE A 303 10.71 -10.54 15.26
C ILE A 303 9.30 -9.99 14.98
N ALA A 304 8.33 -10.87 14.77
CA ALA A 304 6.96 -10.49 14.45
C ALA A 304 6.24 -9.82 15.64
N LEU A 305 6.35 -10.41 16.84
CA LEU A 305 5.79 -9.86 18.07
C LEU A 305 6.46 -8.53 18.48
N GLY A 306 7.77 -8.37 18.19
CA GLY A 306 8.50 -7.14 18.43
C GLY A 306 7.95 -5.93 17.66
N HIS A 307 7.49 -6.13 16.42
CA HIS A 307 6.83 -5.06 15.66
C HIS A 307 5.37 -4.83 16.12
N CYS A 308 4.65 -5.87 16.54
CA CYS A 308 3.30 -5.72 17.10
C CYS A 308 3.30 -5.01 18.47
N SER A 309 4.30 -5.20 19.33
CA SER A 309 4.35 -4.50 20.62
C SER A 309 4.51 -2.97 20.47
N LEU A 310 5.18 -2.51 19.40
CA LEU A 310 5.27 -1.10 19.03
C LEU A 310 3.93 -0.50 18.56
N LEU A 311 3.02 -1.34 18.04
CA LEU A 311 1.64 -0.97 17.68
C LEU A 311 0.71 -1.03 18.91
N GLU A 312 0.93 -1.98 19.82
CA GLU A 312 0.23 -2.08 21.10
C GLU A 312 0.48 -0.86 22.00
N ALA A 313 1.71 -0.35 22.04
CA ALA A 313 2.05 0.93 22.67
C ALA A 313 1.31 2.15 22.07
N ARG A 314 0.66 1.99 20.90
CA ARG A 314 -0.18 2.99 20.24
C ARG A 314 -1.68 2.63 20.24
N GLY A 315 -2.07 1.58 20.97
CA GLY A 315 -3.46 1.13 21.13
C GLY A 315 -3.97 0.12 20.09
N LEU A 316 -3.10 -0.43 19.23
CA LEU A 316 -3.49 -1.39 18.18
C LEU A 316 -2.97 -2.80 18.50
N ALA A 317 -3.79 -3.62 19.16
CA ALA A 317 -3.41 -4.95 19.64
C ALA A 317 -3.43 -6.03 18.55
N LEU A 318 -2.26 -6.66 18.31
CA LEU A 318 -2.05 -7.59 17.19
C LEU A 318 -1.22 -8.84 17.58
N CYS A 319 -0.49 -8.81 18.70
CA CYS A 319 0.20 -10.00 19.24
C CYS A 319 -0.74 -11.22 19.41
N PRO A 320 -2.01 -11.09 19.88
CA PRO A 320 -2.91 -12.23 19.99
C PRO A 320 -3.21 -12.93 18.65
N VAL A 321 -3.26 -12.16 17.55
CA VAL A 321 -3.47 -12.68 16.19
C VAL A 321 -2.26 -13.52 15.76
N LEU A 322 -1.04 -12.97 15.93
CA LEU A 322 0.20 -13.68 15.62
C LEU A 322 0.40 -14.93 16.48
N LEU A 323 0.15 -14.85 17.78
CA LEU A 323 0.27 -15.99 18.70
C LEU A 323 -0.68 -17.13 18.30
N LYS A 324 -1.96 -16.83 18.07
CA LYS A 324 -2.97 -17.79 17.59
C LYS A 324 -2.53 -18.45 16.28
N LEU A 325 -1.91 -17.70 15.37
CA LEU A 325 -1.51 -18.21 14.05
C LEU A 325 -0.21 -19.01 14.10
N PHE A 326 0.85 -18.54 14.74
CA PHE A 326 2.16 -19.19 14.71
C PHE A 326 2.30 -20.36 15.68
N ARG A 327 1.48 -20.42 16.74
CA ARG A 327 1.53 -21.47 17.77
C ARG A 327 1.68 -22.91 17.21
N PRO A 328 0.86 -23.37 16.23
CA PRO A 328 1.01 -24.73 15.69
C PRO A 328 2.36 -25.00 15.01
N SER A 329 2.98 -23.98 14.40
CA SER A 329 4.31 -24.11 13.79
C SER A 329 5.43 -24.15 14.84
N VAL A 330 5.27 -23.46 15.97
CA VAL A 330 6.21 -23.54 17.10
C VAL A 330 6.06 -24.88 17.83
N GLU A 331 4.83 -25.34 18.06
CA GLU A 331 4.56 -26.67 18.64
C GLU A 331 5.08 -27.80 17.74
N GLN A 332 4.94 -27.68 16.41
CA GLN A 332 5.56 -28.60 15.45
C GLN A 332 7.09 -28.57 15.55
N ALA A 333 7.70 -27.38 15.57
CA ALA A 333 9.15 -27.22 15.67
C ALA A 333 9.71 -27.80 16.97
N LEU A 334 9.01 -27.63 18.10
CA LEU A 334 9.37 -28.19 19.40
C LEU A 334 9.30 -29.72 19.38
N ASN A 335 8.17 -30.29 18.94
CA ASN A 335 7.98 -31.74 18.91
C ASN A 335 8.99 -32.44 17.97
N ALA A 336 9.26 -31.87 16.79
CA ALA A 336 10.28 -32.38 15.88
C ALA A 336 11.71 -32.21 16.42
N ASN A 337 11.98 -31.17 17.21
CA ASN A 337 13.28 -30.99 17.88
C ASN A 337 13.49 -32.05 18.96
N LEU A 338 12.52 -32.22 19.86
CA LEU A 338 12.56 -33.21 20.94
C LEU A 338 12.73 -34.63 20.42
N LYS A 339 11.93 -35.04 19.41
CA LYS A 339 12.05 -36.36 18.79
C LYS A 339 13.45 -36.59 18.17
N ARG A 340 14.02 -35.59 17.49
CA ARG A 340 15.38 -35.69 16.94
C ARG A 340 16.44 -35.77 18.03
N ILE A 341 16.26 -35.09 19.17
CA ILE A 341 17.15 -35.23 20.33
C ILE A 341 17.05 -36.65 20.91
N GLU A 342 15.85 -37.19 21.07
CA GLU A 342 15.60 -38.57 21.51
C GLU A 342 16.30 -39.59 20.59
N GLU A 343 16.02 -39.54 19.28
CA GLU A 343 16.62 -40.43 18.27
C GLU A 343 18.15 -40.31 18.23
N SER A 344 18.70 -39.10 18.27
CA SER A 344 20.15 -38.88 18.31
C SER A 344 20.79 -39.32 19.63
N THR A 345 20.08 -39.25 20.76
CA THR A 345 20.61 -39.67 22.07
C THR A 345 20.61 -41.19 22.18
N ALA A 346 19.56 -41.86 21.69
CA ALA A 346 19.53 -43.32 21.57
C ALA A 346 20.65 -43.84 20.65
N ALA A 347 20.88 -43.19 19.50
CA ALA A 347 21.96 -43.55 18.59
C ALA A 347 23.36 -43.33 19.20
N LEU A 348 23.55 -42.25 19.96
CA LEU A 348 24.82 -41.99 20.67
C LEU A 348 25.06 -42.99 21.81
N ALA A 349 24.04 -43.34 22.59
CA ALA A 349 24.17 -44.30 23.69
C ALA A 349 24.41 -45.74 23.18
N ALA A 350 23.80 -46.12 22.06
CA ALA A 350 24.03 -47.41 21.40
C ALA A 350 25.44 -47.55 20.78
N ALA A 351 26.16 -46.44 20.61
CA ALA A 351 27.50 -46.37 20.05
C ALA A 351 28.58 -45.95 21.07
N ASP A 352 28.24 -45.78 22.34
CA ASP A 352 29.17 -45.37 23.40
C ASP A 352 29.96 -46.57 23.93
N ASP A 353 31.25 -46.38 24.22
CA ASP A 353 32.09 -47.35 24.93
C ASP A 353 31.93 -47.26 26.45
N TRP A 354 31.15 -46.26 26.91
CA TRP A 354 30.88 -45.93 28.32
C TRP A 354 32.14 -45.50 29.11
N VAL A 355 33.22 -45.13 28.42
CA VAL A 355 34.47 -44.69 29.05
C VAL A 355 34.36 -43.22 29.49
N LEU A 356 34.62 -42.98 30.78
CA LEU A 356 34.56 -41.64 31.38
C LEU A 356 35.77 -40.79 30.99
N THR A 357 35.53 -39.82 30.10
CA THR A 357 36.54 -38.90 29.54
C THR A 357 36.35 -37.48 30.06
N TYR A 358 37.44 -36.71 30.11
CA TYR A 358 37.37 -35.25 30.30
C TYR A 358 36.77 -34.59 29.05
N PRO A 359 36.09 -33.43 29.17
CA PRO A 359 35.56 -32.72 28.01
C PRO A 359 36.71 -32.38 27.04
N PRO A 360 36.50 -32.49 25.71
CA PRO A 360 37.54 -32.20 24.74
C PRO A 360 37.99 -30.74 24.87
N SER A 361 39.29 -30.53 25.13
CA SER A 361 39.91 -29.21 25.28
C SER A 361 39.56 -28.31 24.09
N GLY A 362 38.76 -27.28 24.34
CA GLY A 362 37.84 -26.74 23.35
C GLY A 362 38.47 -26.26 22.05
N THR A 363 37.94 -26.72 20.92
CA THR A 363 38.07 -26.04 19.63
C THR A 363 37.60 -24.60 19.81
N ARG A 364 38.48 -23.63 19.56
CA ARG A 364 38.22 -22.21 19.83
C ARG A 364 36.98 -21.72 19.08
N GLN A 365 35.88 -21.47 19.79
CA GLN A 365 34.82 -20.59 19.30
C GLN A 365 35.34 -19.15 19.32
N SER A 366 35.97 -18.74 18.23
CA SER A 366 36.48 -17.38 18.06
C SER A 366 35.33 -16.41 17.81
N GLY A 367 35.04 -15.58 18.80
CA GLY A 367 34.11 -14.46 18.67
C GLY A 367 32.83 -14.61 19.48
N TRP A 368 32.90 -14.28 20.76
CA TRP A 368 32.12 -13.18 21.37
C TRP A 368 32.74 -12.85 22.73
N HIS A 369 33.19 -11.61 22.92
CA HIS A 369 33.89 -11.16 24.13
C HIS A 369 32.94 -10.41 25.06
N SER A 370 32.62 -11.03 26.21
CA SER A 370 31.98 -10.35 27.34
C SER A 370 32.94 -10.37 28.53
N ASN A 371 33.54 -9.22 28.83
CA ASN A 371 34.49 -9.09 29.94
C ASN A 371 33.77 -9.12 31.30
N ALA A 372 33.92 -10.21 32.06
CA ALA A 372 33.47 -10.29 33.44
C ALA A 372 34.46 -11.09 34.30
N SER A 373 34.96 -10.44 35.36
CA SER A 373 35.67 -10.99 36.54
C SER A 373 36.63 -12.19 36.34
N LEU A 374 37.94 -11.91 36.46
CA LEU A 374 38.93 -12.93 36.82
C LEU A 374 38.64 -13.45 38.25
N GLY A 375 38.26 -14.72 38.38
CA GLY A 375 37.95 -15.34 39.67
C GLY A 375 38.25 -16.85 39.66
N ASN A 376 38.99 -17.32 40.68
CA ASN A 376 39.45 -18.71 40.76
C ASN A 376 38.36 -19.69 41.21
N THR A 377 37.33 -19.89 40.40
CA THR A 377 36.52 -21.11 40.46
C THR A 377 37.24 -22.20 39.69
N THR A 378 37.82 -23.17 40.40
CA THR A 378 38.27 -24.43 39.78
C THR A 378 37.05 -25.18 39.27
N ALA A 379 36.67 -24.93 38.02
CA ALA A 379 35.53 -25.58 37.38
C ALA A 379 35.79 -27.10 37.38
N PHE A 380 35.02 -27.83 38.20
CA PHE A 380 35.10 -29.27 38.27
C PHE A 380 34.72 -29.85 36.90
N GLN A 381 35.73 -30.18 36.10
CA GLN A 381 35.55 -30.90 34.84
C GLN A 381 35.17 -32.34 35.16
N HIS A 382 33.87 -32.54 35.34
CA HIS A 382 33.28 -33.85 35.55
C HIS A 382 33.63 -34.73 34.35
N LYS A 383 34.17 -35.92 34.61
CA LYS A 383 34.34 -36.92 33.56
C LYS A 383 32.95 -37.42 33.17
N LEU A 384 32.64 -37.37 31.89
CA LEU A 384 31.39 -37.88 31.31
C LEU A 384 31.74 -38.87 30.21
N THR A 385 30.79 -39.70 29.77
CA THR A 385 31.00 -40.56 28.60
C THR A 385 30.98 -39.76 27.31
N SER A 386 31.36 -40.40 26.19
CA SER A 386 31.43 -39.73 24.89
C SER A 386 30.06 -39.22 24.41
N SER A 387 28.99 -39.98 24.68
CA SER A 387 27.60 -39.56 24.39
C SER A 387 27.14 -38.42 25.28
N ALA A 388 27.46 -38.44 26.58
CA ALA A 388 27.02 -37.43 27.55
C ALA A 388 27.62 -36.04 27.28
N HIS A 389 28.89 -35.94 26.86
CA HIS A 389 29.48 -34.66 26.41
C HIS A 389 28.77 -34.12 25.16
N ARG A 390 28.44 -35.00 24.20
CA ARG A 390 27.70 -34.63 22.98
C ARG A 390 26.26 -34.22 23.28
N PHE A 391 25.58 -34.93 24.17
CA PHE A 391 24.21 -34.59 24.61
C PHE A 391 24.14 -33.20 25.24
N ASN A 392 25.05 -32.89 26.17
CA ASN A 392 25.15 -31.56 26.78
C ASN A 392 25.34 -30.46 25.71
N SER A 393 26.21 -30.70 24.73
CA SER A 393 26.40 -29.80 23.58
C SER A 393 25.15 -29.64 22.72
N MET A 394 24.40 -30.73 22.45
CA MET A 394 23.16 -30.67 21.67
C MET A 394 22.09 -29.82 22.35
N VAL A 395 21.94 -29.92 23.68
CA VAL A 395 21.02 -29.08 24.46
C VAL A 395 21.43 -27.61 24.37
N GLN A 396 22.72 -27.30 24.57
CA GLN A 396 23.22 -25.91 24.58
C GLN A 396 23.17 -25.20 23.21
N VAL A 397 23.17 -25.94 22.10
CA VAL A 397 23.13 -25.37 20.73
C VAL A 397 21.69 -25.19 20.19
N ASN A 398 20.70 -25.87 20.78
CA ASN A 398 19.30 -25.80 20.33
C ASN A 398 18.43 -24.79 21.13
N ILE A 399 19.02 -24.17 22.17
CA ILE A 399 18.45 -23.06 22.94
C ILE A 399 18.96 -21.72 22.35
#